data_AF-B4UC95-F1
#
_entry.id   AF-B4UC95-F1
#
_cell.length_a   1.000
_cell.length_b   1.000
_cell.length_c   1.000
_cell.angle_alpha   90.00
_cell.angle_beta   90.00
_cell.angle_gamma   90.00
#
_symmetry.space_group_name_H-M   'P 1'
#
loop_
_entity.id
_entity.type
_entity.pdbx_description
1 polymer ?
#
loop_
_entity_poly.entity_id
_entity_poly.type
_entity_poly.pdbx_seq_one_letter_code
_entity_poly.pdbx_strand_id
1 'polypeptide(L)'
;MAEQLDELLEQVCDEASFLRFVRALGDDFAAGRVEDGRNPQLYWGSVGPRGWKHLTVDAFLHSAATSGETSARQQPAAANPWRRCAEMLHAGKH
;
A
#
# COMPACT_ATOMS: atom_id res chain seq x y z
N MET A 1 -9.89 -1.30 -8.99
CA MET A 1 -9.67 -1.00 -7.56
C MET A 1 -8.21 -0.68 -7.23
N ALA A 2 -7.20 -1.28 -7.90
CA ALA A 2 -5.81 -0.82 -7.80
C ALA A 2 -5.61 0.58 -8.40
N GLU A 3 -6.25 0.84 -9.55
CA GLU A 3 -6.26 2.15 -10.22
C GLU A 3 -6.70 3.29 -9.28
N GLN A 4 -7.63 3.01 -8.36
CA GLN A 4 -8.12 4.00 -7.40
C GLN A 4 -7.09 4.34 -6.31
N LEU A 5 -6.19 3.40 -5.96
CA LEU A 5 -5.11 3.65 -5.01
C LEU A 5 -3.96 4.41 -5.66
N ASP A 6 -3.61 4.08 -6.91
CA ASP A 6 -2.63 4.83 -7.69
C ASP A 6 -3.10 6.28 -7.92
N GLU A 7 -4.37 6.49 -8.25
CA GLU A 7 -4.96 7.85 -8.38
C GLU A 7 -4.92 8.63 -7.06
N LEU A 8 -5.26 7.97 -5.93
CA LEU A 8 -5.21 8.61 -4.62
C LEU A 8 -3.78 8.92 -4.18
N LEU A 9 -2.80 8.08 -4.55
CA LEU A 9 -1.38 8.29 -4.28
C LEU A 9 -0.88 9.56 -4.97
N GLU A 10 -1.25 9.77 -6.23
CA GLU A 10 -0.86 10.98 -6.99
C GLU A 10 -1.44 12.28 -6.39
N GLN A 11 -2.59 12.17 -5.74
CA GLN A 11 -3.29 13.30 -5.10
C GLN A 11 -2.78 13.64 -3.70
N VAL A 12 -1.82 12.90 -3.14
CA VAL A 12 -1.28 13.19 -1.80
C VAL A 12 -0.40 14.45 -1.85
N CYS A 13 -0.93 15.56 -1.36
CA CYS A 13 -0.24 16.85 -1.23
C CYS A 13 -0.17 17.38 0.21
N ASP A 14 -0.98 16.85 1.11
CA ASP A 14 -1.15 17.28 2.50
C ASP A 14 -1.58 16.12 3.42
N GLU A 15 -1.67 16.38 4.72
CA GLU A 15 -2.09 15.38 5.72
C GLU A 15 -3.49 14.82 5.47
N ALA A 16 -4.45 15.65 5.04
CA ALA A 16 -5.83 15.22 4.82
C ALA A 16 -5.95 14.28 3.61
N SER A 17 -5.25 14.59 2.53
CA SER A 17 -5.12 13.72 1.35
C SER A 17 -4.38 12.41 1.68
N PHE A 18 -3.36 12.46 2.54
CA PHE A 18 -2.67 11.28 3.04
C PHE A 18 -3.56 10.37 3.87
N LEU A 19 -4.32 10.92 4.83
CA LEU A 19 -5.27 10.14 5.63
C LEU A 19 -6.35 9.49 4.77
N ARG A 20 -6.79 10.16 3.70
CA ARG A 20 -7.71 9.58 2.71
C ARG A 20 -7.09 8.38 2.00
N PHE A 21 -5.84 8.50 1.58
CA PHE A 21 -5.10 7.38 0.98
C PHE A 21 -4.93 6.21 1.96
N VAL A 22 -4.51 6.47 3.21
CA VAL A 22 -4.33 5.42 4.24
C VAL A 22 -5.65 4.70 4.52
N ARG A 23 -6.77 5.43 4.58
CA ARG A 23 -8.09 4.83 4.76
C ARG A 23 -8.48 3.94 3.58
N ALA A 24 -8.31 4.43 2.35
CA ALA A 24 -8.57 3.64 1.15
C ALA A 24 -7.69 2.37 1.08
N LEU A 25 -6.42 2.46 1.51
CA LEU A 25 -5.51 1.33 1.58
C LEU A 25 -5.98 0.27 2.59
N GLY A 26 -6.43 0.71 3.77
CA GLY A 26 -7.01 -0.17 4.79
C GLY A 26 -8.31 -0.84 4.32
N ASP A 27 -9.20 -0.08 3.66
CA ASP A 27 -10.44 -0.59 3.09
C ASP A 27 -10.17 -1.61 1.97
N ASP A 28 -9.14 -1.39 1.14
CA ASP A 28 -8.70 -2.34 0.10
C ASP A 28 -8.20 -3.66 0.71
N PHE A 29 -7.40 -3.59 1.78
CA PHE A 29 -6.94 -4.78 2.51
C PHE A 29 -8.10 -5.55 3.16
N ALA A 30 -9.02 -4.83 3.82
CA ALA A 30 -10.19 -5.42 4.46
C ALA A 30 -11.11 -6.11 3.45
N ALA A 31 -11.35 -5.47 2.30
CA ALA A 31 -12.11 -6.07 1.20
C ALA A 31 -11.43 -7.35 0.69
N GLY A 32 -10.11 -7.33 0.52
CA GLY A 32 -9.34 -8.51 0.14
C GLY A 32 -9.51 -9.67 1.13
N ARG A 33 -9.49 -9.41 2.44
CA ARG A 33 -9.74 -10.44 3.47
C ARG A 33 -11.14 -11.04 3.39
N VAL A 34 -12.15 -10.24 3.07
CA VAL A 34 -13.53 -10.74 2.87
C VAL A 34 -13.61 -11.61 1.61
N GLU A 35 -12.93 -11.25 0.54
CA GLU A 35 -12.84 -12.04 -0.70
C GLU A 35 -12.13 -13.39 -0.47
N ASP A 36 -11.02 -13.38 0.26
CA ASP A 36 -10.28 -14.59 0.66
C ASP A 36 -11.14 -15.53 1.51
N GLY A 37 -11.84 -15.00 2.53
CA GLY A 37 -12.71 -15.80 3.40
C GLY A 37 -13.91 -16.42 2.68
N ARG A 38 -14.35 -15.85 1.55
CA ARG A 38 -15.42 -16.41 0.71
C ARG A 38 -14.94 -17.56 -0.17
N ASN A 39 -13.67 -17.53 -0.60
CA ASN A 39 -13.12 -18.57 -1.45
C ASN A 39 -11.62 -18.81 -1.20
N PRO A 40 -11.26 -19.46 -0.07
CA PRO A 40 -9.87 -19.61 0.36
C PRO A 40 -9.05 -20.53 -0.54
N GLN A 41 -9.69 -21.36 -1.38
CA GLN A 41 -8.99 -22.23 -2.33
C GLN A 41 -8.52 -21.47 -3.58
N LEU A 42 -9.07 -20.28 -3.86
CA LEU A 42 -8.75 -19.50 -5.07
C LEU A 42 -7.40 -18.77 -4.97
N TYR A 43 -6.94 -18.49 -3.75
CA TYR A 43 -5.75 -17.66 -3.47
C TYR A 43 -4.63 -18.48 -2.80
N TRP A 44 -4.67 -19.81 -2.95
CA TRP A 44 -3.64 -20.71 -2.44
C TRP A 44 -2.33 -20.50 -3.20
N GLY A 45 -1.48 -19.63 -2.65
CA GLY A 45 -0.09 -19.46 -3.07
C GLY A 45 0.16 -18.27 -4.00
N SER A 46 0.75 -17.22 -3.41
CA SER A 46 1.60 -16.19 -4.04
C SER A 46 0.98 -14.81 -4.32
N VAL A 47 -0.34 -14.67 -4.48
CA VAL A 47 -0.98 -13.33 -4.57
C VAL A 47 -2.35 -13.41 -3.90
N GLY A 48 -2.52 -12.67 -2.81
CA GLY A 48 -3.83 -12.53 -2.19
C GLY A 48 -4.78 -11.69 -3.05
N PRO A 49 -6.06 -11.62 -2.68
CA PRO A 49 -7.05 -10.88 -3.42
C PRO A 49 -6.60 -9.44 -3.68
N ARG A 50 -6.99 -8.88 -4.83
CA ARG A 50 -6.71 -7.47 -5.20
C ARG A 50 -5.22 -7.11 -5.32
N GLY A 51 -4.36 -8.11 -5.49
CA GLY A 51 -2.93 -7.94 -5.77
C GLY A 51 -2.05 -7.83 -4.53
N TRP A 52 -2.57 -8.10 -3.33
CA TRP A 52 -1.80 -8.08 -2.10
C TRP A 52 -0.80 -9.22 -2.05
N LYS A 53 0.50 -8.92 -2.09
CA LYS A 53 1.55 -9.93 -1.92
C LYS A 53 1.92 -10.13 -0.45
N HIS A 54 1.88 -9.05 0.32
CA HIS A 54 2.18 -9.07 1.75
C HIS A 54 0.89 -9.11 2.56
N LEU A 55 0.49 -10.32 2.97
CA LEU A 55 -0.76 -10.57 3.70
C LEU A 55 -0.62 -10.48 5.23
N THR A 56 0.61 -10.28 5.72
CA THR A 56 0.94 -10.04 7.13
C THR A 56 1.45 -8.62 7.33
N VAL A 57 1.19 -8.06 8.51
CA VAL A 57 1.60 -6.70 8.85
C VAL A 57 3.13 -6.55 8.87
N ASP A 58 3.85 -7.59 9.30
CA ASP A 58 5.32 -7.62 9.31
C ASP A 58 5.90 -7.54 7.89
N ALA A 59 5.43 -8.36 6.96
CA ALA A 59 5.88 -8.34 5.56
C ALA A 59 5.53 -7.02 4.87
N PHE A 60 4.33 -6.49 5.13
CA PHE A 60 3.89 -5.21 4.60
C PHE A 60 4.80 -4.06 5.06
N LEU A 61 5.04 -3.96 6.37
CA LEU A 61 5.89 -2.90 6.93
C LEU A 61 7.35 -3.07 6.53
N HIS A 62 7.85 -4.30 6.41
CA HIS A 62 9.20 -4.58 5.95
C HIS A 62 9.42 -4.11 4.50
N SER A 63 8.47 -4.41 3.60
CA SER A 63 8.53 -3.94 2.21
C SER A 63 8.44 -2.41 2.13
N ALA A 64 7.51 -1.81 2.88
CA ALA A 64 7.37 -0.35 2.95
C ALA A 64 8.65 0.35 3.41
N ALA A 65 9.29 -0.18 4.46
CA ALA A 65 10.55 0.34 4.99
C ALA A 65 11.69 0.20 3.97
N THR A 66 11.85 -0.98 3.36
CA THR A 66 12.89 -1.26 2.36
C THR A 66 12.76 -0.33 1.14
N SER A 67 11.54 -0.05 0.71
CA SER A 67 11.25 0.93 -0.35
C SER A 67 11.66 2.34 0.08
N GLY A 68 11.27 2.75 1.29
CA GLY A 68 11.63 4.04 1.88
C GLY A 68 13.13 4.28 1.95
N GLU A 69 13.89 3.30 2.43
CA GLU A 69 15.35 3.35 2.49
C GLU A 69 15.99 3.45 1.11
N THR A 70 15.45 2.73 0.13
CA THR A 70 15.91 2.79 -1.27
C THR A 70 15.69 4.18 -1.85
N SER A 71 14.49 4.73 -1.71
CA SER A 71 14.15 6.09 -2.16
C SER A 71 14.97 7.16 -1.43
N ALA A 72 15.27 6.98 -0.13
CA ALA A 72 16.17 7.86 0.64
C ALA A 72 17.59 7.92 0.10
N ARG A 73 18.10 6.82 -0.46
CA ARG A 73 19.43 6.77 -1.06
C ARG A 73 19.46 7.34 -2.48
N GLN A 74 18.34 7.27 -3.20
CA GLN A 74 18.28 7.61 -4.64
C GLN A 74 17.74 9.01 -4.94
N GLN A 75 16.99 9.62 -4.01
CA GLN A 75 16.33 10.89 -4.24
C GLN A 75 16.52 11.85 -3.07
N PRO A 76 16.65 13.17 -3.33
CA PRO A 76 16.65 14.17 -2.26
C PRO A 76 15.37 14.07 -1.42
N ALA A 77 15.43 14.61 -0.19
CA ALA A 77 14.26 14.67 0.68
C ALA A 77 13.06 15.27 -0.10
N ALA A 78 11.95 14.53 -0.13
CA ALA A 78 10.79 14.96 -0.89
C ALA A 78 10.25 16.28 -0.33
N ALA A 79 9.90 17.22 -1.22
CA ALA A 79 9.25 18.46 -0.83
C ALA A 79 7.92 18.22 -0.10
N ASN A 80 7.28 17.07 -0.36
CA ASN A 80 6.11 16.60 0.37
C ASN A 80 6.40 15.30 1.14
N PRO A 81 6.58 15.34 2.47
CA PRO A 81 6.79 14.14 3.27
C PRO A 81 5.58 13.19 3.26
N TRP A 82 4.36 13.71 3.09
CA TRP A 82 3.14 12.91 3.06
C TRP A 82 3.06 12.02 1.83
N ARG A 83 3.42 12.55 0.65
CA ARG A 83 3.49 11.76 -0.58
C ARG A 83 4.50 10.63 -0.46
N ARG A 84 5.65 10.91 0.16
CA ARG A 84 6.69 9.90 0.40
C ARG A 84 6.20 8.80 1.35
N CYS A 85 5.46 9.16 2.39
CA CYS A 85 4.81 8.18 3.27
C CYS A 85 3.80 7.32 2.51
N ALA A 86 2.99 7.91 1.63
CA ALA A 86 2.03 7.18 0.82
C ALA A 86 2.71 6.21 -0.16
N GLU A 87 3.80 6.64 -0.82
CA GLU A 87 4.59 5.80 -1.73
C GLU A 87 5.20 4.59 -1.00
N MET A 88 5.75 4.80 0.21
CA MET A 88 6.26 3.71 1.05
C MET A 88 5.16 2.70 1.40
N LEU A 89 3.99 3.17 1.83
CA LEU A 89 2.86 2.29 2.17
C LEU A 89 2.31 1.56 0.93
N HIS A 90 2.29 2.22 -0.23
CA HIS A 90 1.87 1.60 -1.49
C HIS A 90 2.85 0.50 -1.96
N ALA A 91 4.15 0.71 -1.76
CA ALA A 91 5.16 -0.31 -2.00
C ALA A 91 5.00 -1.49 -1.04
N GLY A 92 4.58 -1.26 0.21
CA GLY A 92 4.27 -2.31 1.17
C GLY A 92 3.24 -3.34 0.68
N LYS A 93 2.30 -2.92 -0.18
CA LYS A 93 1.30 -3.81 -0.80
C LYS A 93 1.91 -4.78 -1.83
N HIS A 94 3.01 -4.39 -2.49
CA HIS A 94 3.62 -5.04 -3.67
C HIS A 94 4.98 -5.69 -3.39
#